data_AF-A0A938BPE8-F1
#
_entry.id   AF-A0A938BPE8-F1
#
_cell.length_a   1.000
_cell.length_b   1.000
_cell.length_c   1.000
_cell.angle_alpha   90.00
_cell.angle_beta   90.00
_cell.angle_gamma   90.00
#
_symmetry.space_group_name_H-M   'P 1'
#
loop_
_entity.id
_entity.type
_entity.pdbx_description
1 polymer ?
#
loop_
_entity_poly.entity_id
_entity_poly.type
_entity_poly.pdbx_seq_one_letter_code
_entity_poly.pdbx_strand_id
1 'polypeptide(L)'
;MQEPETRYQQQPLDTSWVALPPELADLSDILSRNTHEIWARGRIAEGWRYGPQRDDFRREHPGLVPYDELSDSEKAYDRWTALGAIEAILALGYRIVPPEAVPDAAPIAAAVTEAERLLAAQGRDPHELDAALRIPPVVLFAGHMVDQPDRVKPRFPADRAAAVK
;
A
#
# COMPACT_ATOMS: atom_id res chain seq x y z
N MET A 1 -25.89 -14.32 32.46
CA MET A 1 -25.61 -13.01 31.82
C MET A 1 -25.02 -13.31 30.46
N GLN A 2 -25.62 -12.80 29.40
CA GLN A 2 -25.16 -13.02 28.03
C GLN A 2 -24.09 -11.96 27.74
N GLU A 3 -22.87 -12.38 27.45
CA GLU A 3 -21.77 -11.48 27.04
C GLU A 3 -22.24 -10.64 25.84
N PRO A 4 -21.97 -9.32 25.81
CA PRO A 4 -22.38 -8.49 24.69
C PRO A 4 -21.63 -8.93 23.43
N GLU A 5 -22.36 -9.44 22.43
CA GLU A 5 -21.81 -9.80 21.13
C GLU A 5 -21.13 -8.58 20.50
N THR A 6 -19.81 -8.57 20.51
CA THR A 6 -19.01 -7.48 19.94
C THR A 6 -18.97 -7.66 18.43
N ARG A 7 -19.99 -7.14 17.73
CA ARG A 7 -20.06 -7.14 16.27
C ARG A 7 -18.93 -6.27 15.68
N TYR A 8 -18.24 -6.79 14.65
CA TYR A 8 -17.24 -6.02 13.90
C TYR A 8 -17.84 -4.70 13.41
N GLN A 9 -17.20 -3.59 13.79
CA GLN A 9 -17.49 -2.24 13.30
C GLN A 9 -16.34 -1.77 12.42
N GLN A 10 -16.62 -1.66 11.11
CA GLN A 10 -15.70 -1.08 10.15
C GLN A 10 -15.58 0.43 10.38
N GLN A 11 -14.35 0.92 10.34
CA GLN A 11 -13.99 2.33 10.52
C GLN A 11 -12.89 2.64 9.50
N PRO A 12 -13.25 2.87 8.22
CA PRO A 12 -12.31 3.36 7.21
C PRO A 12 -11.88 4.80 7.53
N LEU A 13 -10.75 5.22 6.99
CA LEU A 13 -10.35 6.63 7.03
C LEU A 13 -11.34 7.45 6.19
N ASP A 14 -11.73 8.63 6.66
CA ASP A 14 -12.55 9.55 5.86
C ASP A 14 -11.67 10.23 4.81
N THR A 15 -11.89 9.85 3.55
CA THR A 15 -11.21 10.40 2.37
C THR A 15 -12.10 11.30 1.53
N SER A 16 -13.32 11.62 1.99
CA SER A 16 -14.31 12.38 1.20
C SER A 16 -13.85 13.78 0.75
N TRP A 17 -12.85 14.34 1.41
CA TRP A 17 -12.25 15.64 1.12
C TRP A 17 -11.04 15.56 0.17
N VAL A 18 -10.59 14.37 -0.19
CA VAL A 18 -9.45 14.17 -1.10
C VAL A 18 -9.91 14.35 -2.54
N ALA A 19 -9.29 15.28 -3.25
CA ALA A 19 -9.44 15.42 -4.70
C ALA A 19 -8.33 14.64 -5.40
N LEU A 20 -8.69 13.56 -6.11
CA LEU A 20 -7.73 12.76 -6.88
C LEU A 20 -7.40 13.45 -8.22
N PRO A 21 -6.13 13.77 -8.50
CA PRO A 21 -5.68 14.17 -9.83
C PRO A 21 -5.86 13.02 -10.84
N PRO A 22 -6.17 13.30 -12.13
CA PRO A 22 -6.32 12.28 -13.17
C PRO A 22 -5.11 11.34 -13.30
N GLU A 23 -3.90 11.88 -13.11
CA GLU A 23 -2.66 11.12 -13.22
C GLU A 23 -2.55 10.03 -12.13
N LEU A 24 -3.16 10.25 -10.96
CA LEU A 24 -3.22 9.25 -9.89
C LEU A 24 -4.34 8.24 -10.10
N ALA A 25 -5.36 8.56 -10.91
CA ALA A 25 -6.34 7.57 -11.34
C ALA A 25 -5.69 6.54 -12.28
N ASP A 26 -4.86 6.97 -13.22
CA ASP A 26 -4.11 6.06 -14.09
C ASP A 26 -3.11 5.20 -13.30
N LEU A 27 -2.51 5.77 -12.25
CA LEU A 27 -1.64 5.02 -11.34
C LEU A 27 -2.38 3.86 -10.65
N SER A 28 -3.68 4.00 -10.36
CA SER A 28 -4.47 2.94 -9.74
C SER A 28 -4.55 1.67 -10.60
N ASP A 29 -4.60 1.81 -11.93
CA ASP A 29 -4.61 0.68 -12.86
C ASP A 29 -3.27 -0.07 -12.83
N ILE A 30 -2.16 0.68 -12.82
CA ILE A 30 -0.81 0.13 -12.74
C ILE A 30 -0.62 -0.64 -11.42
N LEU A 31 -1.06 -0.03 -10.31
CA LEU A 31 -0.98 -0.65 -8.98
C LEU A 31 -1.84 -1.91 -8.88
N SER A 32 -3.04 -1.88 -9.47
CA SER A 32 -3.95 -3.03 -9.50
C SER A 32 -3.31 -4.22 -10.22
N ARG A 33 -2.76 -3.98 -11.41
CA ARG A 33 -2.04 -5.01 -12.17
C ARG A 33 -0.86 -5.56 -11.39
N ASN A 34 -0.02 -4.69 -10.83
CA ASN A 34 1.16 -5.13 -10.08
C ASN A 34 0.78 -5.94 -8.83
N THR A 35 -0.24 -5.52 -8.08
CA THR A 35 -0.76 -6.28 -6.92
C THR A 35 -1.21 -7.67 -7.33
N HIS A 36 -1.94 -7.78 -8.45
CA HIS A 36 -2.34 -9.08 -9.00
C HIS A 36 -1.15 -9.97 -9.35
N GLU A 37 -0.17 -9.44 -10.08
CA GLU A 37 1.03 -10.20 -10.45
C GLU A 37 1.82 -10.68 -9.22
N ILE A 38 1.94 -9.84 -8.18
CA ILE A 38 2.59 -10.21 -6.92
C ILE A 38 1.82 -11.32 -6.21
N TRP A 39 0.49 -11.19 -6.11
CA TRP A 39 -0.38 -12.20 -5.51
C TRP A 39 -0.29 -13.54 -6.27
N ALA A 40 -0.39 -13.50 -7.60
CA ALA A 40 -0.34 -14.68 -8.45
C ALA A 40 1.03 -15.38 -8.33
N ARG A 41 2.13 -14.62 -8.37
CA ARG A 41 3.49 -15.14 -8.15
C ARG A 41 3.63 -15.80 -6.78
N GLY A 42 3.12 -15.18 -5.71
CA GLY A 42 3.15 -15.74 -4.36
C GLY A 42 2.36 -17.05 -4.27
N ARG A 43 1.15 -17.08 -4.83
CA ARG A 43 0.30 -18.27 -4.88
C ARG A 43 0.93 -19.40 -5.69
N ILE A 44 1.51 -19.11 -6.85
CA ILE A 44 2.22 -20.12 -7.65
C ILE A 44 3.42 -20.68 -6.88
N ALA A 45 4.18 -19.83 -6.17
CA ALA A 45 5.30 -20.28 -5.33
C ALA A 45 4.83 -21.17 -4.15
N GLU A 46 3.63 -20.92 -3.61
CA GLU A 46 2.95 -21.78 -2.63
C GLU A 46 2.38 -23.07 -3.24
N GLY A 47 2.54 -23.31 -4.55
CA GLY A 47 2.05 -24.49 -5.25
C GLY A 47 0.58 -24.41 -5.66
N TRP A 48 -0.01 -23.22 -5.69
CA TRP A 48 -1.31 -23.02 -6.31
C TRP A 48 -1.20 -23.02 -7.83
N ARG A 49 -2.28 -23.42 -8.49
CA ARG A 49 -2.41 -23.42 -9.95
C ARG A 49 -3.76 -22.89 -10.39
N TYR A 50 -3.88 -22.58 -11.67
CA TYR A 50 -5.18 -22.27 -12.26
C TYR A 50 -6.16 -23.44 -12.11
N GLY A 51 -7.42 -23.11 -11.82
CA GLY A 51 -8.56 -24.00 -11.97
C GLY A 51 -9.85 -23.19 -12.12
N PRO A 52 -10.90 -23.74 -12.75
CA PRO A 52 -12.11 -22.99 -13.10
C PRO A 52 -12.91 -22.50 -11.88
N GLN A 53 -12.66 -23.07 -10.71
CA GLN A 53 -13.25 -22.68 -9.43
C GLN A 53 -12.18 -22.77 -8.35
N ARG A 54 -12.39 -22.07 -7.23
CA ARG A 54 -11.49 -22.11 -6.10
C ARG A 54 -11.61 -23.47 -5.39
N ASP A 55 -10.48 -24.16 -5.23
CA ASP A 55 -10.36 -25.40 -4.47
C ASP A 55 -9.09 -25.37 -3.62
N ASP A 56 -9.24 -25.15 -2.32
CA ASP A 56 -8.11 -24.99 -1.40
C ASP A 56 -7.38 -26.32 -1.13
N PHE A 57 -8.07 -27.47 -1.25
CA PHE A 57 -7.45 -28.79 -1.08
C PHE A 57 -6.54 -29.11 -2.26
N ARG A 58 -7.00 -28.82 -3.48
CA ARG A 58 -6.24 -28.99 -4.72
C ARG A 58 -5.29 -27.83 -5.00
N ARG A 59 -5.39 -26.74 -4.24
CA ARG A 59 -4.71 -25.45 -4.45
C ARG A 59 -4.99 -24.88 -5.85
N GLU A 60 -6.26 -24.78 -6.20
CA GLU A 60 -6.72 -24.21 -7.47
C GLU A 60 -7.43 -22.87 -7.24
N HIS A 61 -7.20 -21.88 -8.09
CA HIS A 61 -7.88 -20.58 -8.04
C HIS A 61 -8.16 -20.02 -9.44
N PRO A 62 -9.37 -19.50 -9.73
CA PRO A 62 -9.74 -19.01 -11.07
C PRO A 62 -8.98 -17.76 -11.48
N GLY A 63 -8.65 -16.90 -10.52
CA GLY A 63 -7.86 -15.70 -10.76
C GLY A 63 -6.38 -15.93 -11.12
N LEU A 64 -5.85 -17.17 -11.12
CA LEU A 64 -4.46 -17.45 -11.51
C LEU A 64 -4.28 -17.44 -13.04
N VAL A 65 -4.61 -16.29 -13.63
CA VAL A 65 -4.51 -15.93 -15.05
C VAL A 65 -3.82 -14.56 -15.16
N PRO A 66 -3.28 -14.18 -16.33
CA PRO A 66 -2.79 -12.82 -16.56
C PRO A 66 -3.85 -11.76 -16.18
N TYR A 67 -3.42 -10.61 -15.65
CA TYR A 67 -4.36 -9.56 -15.22
C TYR A 67 -5.37 -9.17 -16.32
N ASP A 68 -4.94 -9.16 -17.58
CA ASP A 68 -5.81 -8.81 -18.72
C ASP A 68 -6.94 -9.84 -18.98
N GLU A 69 -6.80 -11.06 -18.47
CA GLU A 69 -7.79 -12.13 -18.61
C GLU A 69 -8.78 -12.19 -17.43
N LEU A 70 -8.58 -11.39 -16.38
CA LEU A 70 -9.56 -11.26 -15.30
C LEU A 70 -10.88 -10.67 -15.79
N SER A 71 -11.96 -10.98 -15.07
CA SER A 71 -13.26 -10.35 -15.31
C SER A 71 -13.21 -8.85 -15.04
N ASP A 72 -14.06 -8.09 -15.73
CA ASP A 72 -14.16 -6.64 -15.52
C ASP A 72 -14.57 -6.30 -14.08
N SER A 73 -15.37 -7.16 -13.43
CA SER A 73 -15.74 -7.02 -12.02
C SER A 73 -14.56 -7.17 -11.08
N GLU A 74 -13.65 -8.13 -11.32
CA GLU A 74 -12.45 -8.32 -10.50
C GLU A 74 -11.49 -7.16 -10.70
N LYS A 75 -11.24 -6.76 -11.95
CA LYS A 75 -10.42 -5.59 -12.27
C LYS A 75 -10.96 -4.32 -11.61
N ALA A 76 -12.28 -4.11 -11.65
CA ALA A 76 -12.91 -2.96 -11.04
C ALA A 76 -12.76 -2.96 -9.51
N TYR A 77 -12.86 -4.12 -8.88
CA TYR A 77 -12.63 -4.28 -7.43
C TYR A 77 -11.17 -3.97 -7.05
N ASP A 78 -10.21 -4.47 -7.83
CA ASP A 78 -8.78 -4.20 -7.59
C ASP A 78 -8.46 -2.71 -7.74
N ARG A 79 -9.00 -2.07 -8.79
CA ARG A 79 -8.88 -0.61 -9.01
C ARG A 79 -9.47 0.18 -7.87
N TRP A 80 -10.68 -0.18 -7.42
CA TRP A 80 -11.32 0.47 -6.29
C TRP A 80 -10.48 0.36 -5.01
N THR A 81 -9.87 -0.81 -4.77
CA THR A 81 -8.97 -1.03 -3.64
C THR A 81 -7.70 -0.18 -3.75
N ALA A 82 -7.10 -0.11 -4.95
CA ALA A 82 -5.92 0.72 -5.20
C ALA A 82 -6.23 2.22 -5.03
N LEU A 83 -7.37 2.70 -5.54
CA LEU A 83 -7.83 4.07 -5.35
C LEU A 83 -8.02 4.42 -3.88
N GLY A 84 -8.70 3.56 -3.11
CA GLY A 84 -8.87 3.79 -1.67
C GLY A 84 -7.53 3.88 -0.91
N ALA A 85 -6.51 3.12 -1.34
CA ALA A 85 -5.17 3.23 -0.78
C ALA A 85 -4.50 4.57 -1.13
N ILE A 86 -4.59 5.01 -2.40
CA ILE A 86 -4.09 6.31 -2.84
C ILE A 86 -4.77 7.44 -2.07
N GLU A 87 -6.10 7.43 -1.97
CA GLU A 87 -6.86 8.42 -1.24
C GLU A 87 -6.44 8.48 0.24
N ALA A 88 -6.23 7.33 0.87
CA ALA A 88 -5.78 7.29 2.26
C ALA A 88 -4.39 7.90 2.43
N ILE A 89 -3.46 7.66 1.50
CA ILE A 89 -2.12 8.27 1.51
C ILE A 89 -2.23 9.80 1.42
N LEU A 90 -3.05 10.30 0.50
CA LEU A 90 -3.28 11.74 0.34
C LEU A 90 -3.96 12.34 1.58
N ALA A 91 -4.94 11.64 2.15
CA ALA A 91 -5.64 12.07 3.36
C ALA A 91 -4.70 12.17 4.58
N LEU A 92 -3.66 11.34 4.63
CA LEU A 92 -2.63 11.37 5.67
C LEU A 92 -1.56 12.46 5.44
N GLY A 93 -1.68 13.27 4.38
CA GLY A 93 -0.79 14.41 4.10
C GLY A 93 0.45 14.07 3.26
N TYR A 94 0.53 12.86 2.72
CA TYR A 94 1.60 12.49 1.79
C TYR A 94 1.32 13.01 0.39
N ARG A 95 2.38 13.13 -0.42
CA ARG A 95 2.30 13.49 -1.84
C ARG A 95 2.85 12.38 -2.70
N ILE A 96 2.13 12.04 -3.76
CA ILE A 96 2.56 11.12 -4.81
C ILE A 96 2.84 11.96 -6.04
N VAL A 97 4.09 11.98 -6.49
CA VAL A 97 4.53 12.74 -7.66
C VAL A 97 5.31 11.80 -8.60
N PRO A 98 5.05 11.84 -9.92
CA PRO A 98 5.88 11.11 -10.87
C PRO A 98 7.31 11.68 -10.84
N PRO A 99 8.34 10.87 -11.15
CA PRO A 99 9.74 11.32 -11.12
C PRO A 99 10.01 12.57 -11.95
N GLU A 100 9.31 12.72 -13.08
CA GLU A 100 9.41 13.86 -13.99
C GLU A 100 8.89 15.18 -13.39
N ALA A 101 8.01 15.10 -12.38
CA ALA A 101 7.49 16.26 -11.65
C ALA A 101 8.38 16.67 -10.46
N VAL A 102 9.40 15.87 -10.14
CA VAL A 102 10.50 16.32 -9.28
C VAL A 102 11.39 17.19 -10.16
N PRO A 103 11.58 18.49 -9.85
CA PRO A 103 12.58 19.30 -10.55
C PRO A 103 13.88 18.53 -10.58
N ASP A 104 14.58 18.54 -11.73
CA ASP A 104 15.81 17.78 -12.00
C ASP A 104 16.54 17.42 -10.69
N ALA A 105 16.61 16.13 -10.33
CA ALA A 105 17.16 15.74 -9.04
C ALA A 105 18.64 16.15 -8.92
N ALA A 106 19.29 16.52 -10.03
CA ALA A 106 20.65 17.02 -10.06
C ALA A 106 20.88 18.25 -9.15
N PRO A 107 20.07 19.34 -9.20
CA PRO A 107 20.19 20.43 -8.23
C PRO A 107 19.96 20.02 -6.76
N ILE A 108 19.07 19.04 -6.47
CA ILE A 108 18.88 18.56 -5.09
C ILE A 108 20.11 17.74 -4.65
N ALA A 109 20.59 16.82 -5.47
CA ALA A 109 21.78 16.02 -5.18
C ALA A 109 23.03 16.90 -5.03
N ALA A 110 23.21 17.90 -5.91
CA ALA A 110 24.31 18.86 -5.81
C ALA A 110 24.21 19.72 -4.54
N ALA A 111 23.01 20.15 -4.15
CA ALA A 111 22.79 20.88 -2.90
C ALA A 111 23.09 20.00 -1.68
N VAL A 112 22.74 18.71 -1.71
CA VAL A 112 23.08 17.75 -0.65
C VAL A 112 24.59 17.56 -0.56
N THR A 113 25.28 17.30 -1.69
CA THR A 113 26.74 17.13 -1.73
C THR A 113 27.48 18.38 -1.25
N GLU A 114 27.01 19.59 -1.60
CA GLU A 114 27.63 20.82 -1.12
C GLU A 114 27.37 21.03 0.37
N ALA A 115 26.16 20.73 0.85
CA ALA A 115 25.84 20.80 2.28
C ALA A 115 26.69 19.82 3.11
N GLU A 116 26.86 18.58 2.65
CA GLU A 116 27.77 17.58 3.23
C GLU A 116 29.21 18.11 3.29
N ARG A 117 29.70 18.75 2.21
CA ARG A 117 31.03 19.36 2.16
C ARG A 117 31.19 20.49 3.18
N LEU A 118 30.19 21.35 3.31
CA LEU A 118 30.22 22.48 4.25
C LEU A 118 30.16 22.00 5.70
N LEU A 119 29.36 20.98 5.99
CA LEU A 119 29.32 20.34 7.31
C LEU A 119 30.66 19.69 7.66
N ALA A 120 31.25 18.94 6.72
CA ALA A 120 32.59 18.35 6.89
C ALA A 120 33.65 19.44 7.15
N ALA A 121 33.61 20.54 6.40
CA ALA A 121 34.51 21.67 6.56
C ALA A 121 34.36 22.38 7.93
N GLN A 122 33.19 22.26 8.57
CA GLN A 122 32.92 22.76 9.91
C GLN A 122 33.24 21.73 11.02
N GLY A 123 33.76 20.54 10.68
CA GLY A 123 34.02 19.45 11.62
C GLY A 123 32.74 18.78 12.15
N ARG A 124 31.61 18.96 11.45
CA ARG A 124 30.33 18.32 11.75
C ARG A 124 30.18 17.03 10.96
N ASP A 125 29.24 16.19 11.38
CA ASP A 125 28.87 14.98 10.64
C ASP A 125 28.22 15.37 9.29
N PRO A 126 28.77 14.96 8.14
CA PRO A 126 28.18 15.24 6.83
C PRO A 126 26.75 14.73 6.69
N HIS A 127 26.40 13.64 7.39
CA HIS A 127 25.09 13.00 7.32
C HIS A 127 24.07 13.54 8.35
N GLU A 128 24.41 14.61 9.08
CA GLU A 128 23.52 15.20 10.10
C GLU A 128 22.17 15.66 9.50
N LEU A 129 22.14 16.01 8.21
CA LEU A 129 20.94 16.44 7.48
C LEU A 129 19.99 15.28 7.15
N ASP A 130 20.46 14.04 7.07
CA ASP A 130 19.61 12.88 6.77
C ASP A 130 18.56 12.67 7.86
N ALA A 131 18.93 12.95 9.12
CA ALA A 131 18.02 12.93 10.25
C ALA A 131 16.95 14.04 10.18
N ALA A 132 17.29 15.19 9.60
CA ALA A 132 16.41 16.35 9.46
C ALA A 132 15.49 16.26 8.24
N LEU A 133 15.92 15.57 7.17
CA LEU A 133 15.23 15.53 5.89
C LEU A 133 14.35 14.31 5.66
N ARG A 134 14.29 13.34 6.60
CA ARG A 134 13.49 12.09 6.55
C ARG A 134 12.45 12.05 5.42
N ILE A 135 12.89 11.61 4.23
CA ILE A 135 11.97 11.23 3.16
C ILE A 135 11.61 9.78 3.47
N PRO A 136 10.38 9.48 3.91
CA PRO A 136 10.03 8.11 4.25
C PRO A 136 10.04 7.27 2.97
N PRO A 137 10.74 6.11 2.94
CA PRO A 137 10.55 5.14 1.88
C PRO A 137 9.10 4.65 1.94
N VAL A 138 8.31 5.00 0.92
CA VAL A 138 6.93 4.52 0.82
C VAL A 138 6.97 3.13 0.18
N VAL A 139 6.76 2.10 1.00
CA VAL A 139 6.48 0.75 0.53
C VAL A 139 4.97 0.55 0.62
N LEU A 140 4.31 0.49 -0.54
CA LEU A 140 2.88 0.22 -0.62
C LEU A 140 2.64 -1.30 -0.48
N PHE A 141 2.14 -1.74 0.66
CA PHE A 141 1.60 -3.09 0.81
C PHE A 141 0.08 -3.03 0.61
N ALA A 142 -0.40 -3.57 -0.51
CA ALA A 142 -1.81 -3.90 -0.66
C ALA A 142 -2.04 -5.28 -0.01
N GLY A 143 -2.42 -5.27 1.27
CA GLY A 143 -2.79 -6.44 2.06
C GLY A 143 -3.69 -6.02 3.21
N HIS A 144 -4.49 -6.95 3.76
CA HIS A 144 -5.43 -6.65 4.84
C HIS A 144 -4.69 -6.07 6.06
N MET A 145 -5.01 -4.83 6.43
CA MET A 145 -4.48 -4.20 7.63
C MET A 145 -4.89 -5.02 8.88
N VAL A 146 -3.90 -5.64 9.52
CA VAL A 146 -4.02 -6.15 10.90
C VAL A 146 -4.08 -4.93 11.84
N ASP A 147 -4.96 -4.97 12.84
CA ASP A 147 -5.14 -3.87 13.81
C ASP A 147 -3.79 -3.44 14.43
N GLN A 148 -3.57 -2.13 14.59
CA GLN A 148 -2.43 -1.60 15.34
C GLN A 148 -2.60 -1.93 16.85
N PRO A 149 -1.49 -2.15 17.59
CA PRO A 149 -1.54 -2.58 18.99
C PRO A 149 -2.22 -1.59 19.96
N ASP A 150 -2.38 -0.34 19.55
CA ASP A 150 -2.82 0.80 20.36
C ASP A 150 -4.29 1.21 20.12
N ARG A 151 -5.05 0.42 19.36
CA ARG A 151 -6.46 0.71 19.08
C ARG A 151 -7.34 0.60 20.33
N VAL A 152 -8.00 1.71 20.70
CA VAL A 152 -8.88 1.81 21.89
C VAL A 152 -10.06 0.83 21.86
N LYS A 153 -10.56 0.48 20.66
CA LYS A 153 -11.66 -0.50 20.47
C LYS A 153 -11.29 -1.51 19.38
N PRO A 154 -11.20 -2.81 19.70
CA PRO A 154 -10.78 -3.84 18.73
C PRO A 154 -11.79 -3.97 17.59
N ARG A 155 -11.28 -4.21 16.39
CA ARG A 155 -12.10 -4.33 15.18
C ARG A 155 -12.81 -5.68 15.10
N PHE A 156 -12.13 -6.74 15.51
CA PHE A 156 -12.67 -8.09 15.55
C PHE A 156 -12.95 -8.54 16.99
N PRO A 157 -14.00 -9.34 17.24
CA PRO A 157 -14.17 -9.98 18.54
C PRO A 157 -12.99 -10.92 18.84
N ALA A 158 -12.68 -11.11 20.13
CA ALA A 158 -11.44 -11.72 20.59
C ALA A 158 -11.21 -13.16 20.07
N ASP A 159 -12.29 -13.90 19.82
CA ASP A 159 -12.30 -15.26 19.29
C ASP A 159 -11.95 -15.34 17.80
N ARG A 160 -12.10 -14.25 17.05
CA ARG A 160 -11.83 -14.16 15.61
C ARG A 160 -10.42 -13.64 15.29
N ALA A 161 -9.70 -13.10 16.27
CA ALA A 161 -8.38 -12.49 16.08
C ALA A 161 -7.31 -13.46 15.53
N ALA A 162 -7.41 -14.75 15.85
CA ALA A 162 -6.48 -15.77 15.35
C ALA A 162 -6.74 -16.18 13.89
N ALA A 163 -7.96 -15.99 13.38
CA ALA A 163 -8.33 -16.34 12.00
C ALA A 163 -8.01 -15.23 10.99
N VAL A 164 -7.54 -14.07 11.47
CA VAL A 164 -7.22 -12.86 10.68
C VAL A 164 -5.70 -12.66 10.55
N LYS A 165 -4.89 -13.58 11.11
CA LYS A 165 -3.43 -13.58 10.97
C LYS A 165 -2.95 -14.42 9.79
#